data_AF-A0A7M7IRM2-F1
#
_entry.id   AF-A0A7M7IRM2-F1
#
_cell.length_a   1.000
_cell.length_b   1.000
_cell.length_c   1.000
_cell.angle_alpha   90.00
_cell.angle_beta   90.00
_cell.angle_gamma   90.00
#
_symmetry.space_group_name_H-M   'P 1'
#
loop_
_entity.id
_entity.type
_entity.pdbx_description
1 polymer ?
#
loop_
_entity_poly.entity_id
_entity_poly.type
_entity_poly.pdbx_seq_one_letter_code
_entity_poly.pdbx_strand_id
1 'polypeptide(L)'
;MGNSQNKNVSKKNNRTDFIFAYNSNRTTLPNVIPPSSFITEDEFFKTWCSWKNEFLTFKRVLNKENFNKEKWGNLLLNLMGPIGQNIHSTFQFNSLNDKENIDILLQKFDEYYIFSGRKKLPLENIYEYINDLQFIIKEKNIDNEQELIRKKILAEINEHQFNNAAKRVIPTFTFSSDFNKLTIKEIAFIWKLYIDSNSSKSCTRCGSNHVSNKCPSLGKQCIKCNEWNHFPKRCPKNFITNCHYCGGDHRYKNCPAYNEICTKCQKLHHFSWKCKSKKILQCNYCGLTHIASRSHCTAKNIICNNCKTMGHISSKCNKKSNNYNHKN
;
A
#
# COMPACT_ATOMS: atom_id res chain seq x y z
N MET A 1 -42.90 -37.36 43.94
CA MET A 1 -41.47 -37.52 43.58
C MET A 1 -41.41 -37.72 42.08
N GLY A 2 -40.85 -36.88 41.22
CA GLY A 2 -40.23 -35.56 41.33
C GLY A 2 -40.07 -35.10 39.88
N ASN A 3 -40.44 -33.85 39.60
CA ASN A 3 -40.25 -33.17 38.32
C ASN A 3 -38.76 -33.04 37.98
N SER A 4 -38.43 -33.07 36.69
CA SER A 4 -37.30 -32.31 36.17
C SER A 4 -37.69 -31.63 34.85
N GLN A 5 -37.73 -30.31 34.92
CA GLN A 5 -37.98 -29.39 33.83
C GLN A 5 -36.66 -28.98 33.15
N ASN A 6 -36.81 -28.61 31.87
CA ASN A 6 -36.16 -27.50 31.17
C ASN A 6 -34.64 -27.49 30.94
N LYS A 7 -34.28 -27.35 29.66
CA LYS A 7 -33.54 -26.18 29.13
C LYS A 7 -33.64 -26.13 27.61
N ASN A 8 -34.71 -25.53 27.10
CA ASN A 8 -34.74 -24.93 25.76
C ASN A 8 -34.39 -23.45 25.92
N VAL A 9 -33.18 -23.06 25.51
CA VAL A 9 -32.73 -21.66 25.50
C VAL A 9 -33.23 -20.99 24.23
N SER A 10 -34.20 -20.09 24.38
CA SER A 10 -34.78 -19.30 23.29
C SER A 10 -33.82 -18.20 22.83
N LYS A 11 -33.33 -18.29 21.59
CA LYS A 11 -32.80 -17.14 20.82
C LYS A 11 -33.98 -16.31 20.30
N LYS A 12 -34.51 -15.41 21.11
CA LYS A 12 -35.43 -14.32 20.71
C LYS A 12 -35.50 -13.36 21.90
N ASN A 13 -34.98 -12.13 21.73
CA ASN A 13 -35.43 -10.88 22.39
C ASN A 13 -34.47 -9.67 22.28
N ASN A 14 -33.34 -9.74 21.58
CA ASN A 14 -32.44 -8.56 21.48
C ASN A 14 -32.92 -7.43 20.55
N ARG A 15 -34.05 -7.56 19.84
CA ARG A 15 -34.49 -6.58 18.82
C ARG A 15 -35.38 -5.47 19.39
N THR A 16 -36.15 -5.78 20.42
CA THR A 16 -37.10 -4.85 21.06
C THR A 16 -36.42 -3.98 22.11
N ASP A 17 -35.48 -4.53 22.87
CA ASP A 17 -34.92 -3.87 24.05
C ASP A 17 -34.04 -2.65 23.73
N PHE A 18 -33.36 -2.64 22.56
CA PHE A 18 -32.50 -1.52 22.15
C PHE A 18 -33.28 -0.32 21.61
N ILE A 19 -34.34 -0.55 20.82
CA ILE A 19 -35.24 0.52 20.37
C ILE A 19 -36.03 1.05 21.56
N PHE A 20 -36.40 0.19 22.52
CA PHE A 20 -37.02 0.60 23.78
C PHE A 20 -36.09 1.47 24.63
N ALA A 21 -34.82 1.11 24.80
CA ALA A 21 -33.85 1.93 25.53
C ALA A 21 -33.62 3.31 24.86
N TYR A 22 -33.58 3.37 23.53
CA TYR A 22 -33.50 4.64 22.79
C TYR A 22 -34.76 5.50 22.98
N ASN A 23 -35.95 4.90 22.90
CA ASN A 23 -37.22 5.61 23.03
C ASN A 23 -37.50 6.08 24.47
N SER A 24 -37.05 5.33 25.49
CA SER A 24 -37.22 5.66 26.91
C SER A 24 -36.34 6.84 27.37
N ASN A 25 -35.25 7.14 26.66
CA ASN A 25 -34.28 8.18 27.04
C ASN A 25 -34.53 9.56 26.38
N ARG A 26 -35.64 9.75 25.67
CA ARG A 26 -35.99 11.02 24.98
C ARG A 26 -36.15 12.24 25.89
N THR A 27 -36.31 12.05 27.20
CA THR A 27 -36.69 13.13 28.12
C THR A 27 -35.51 13.93 28.70
N THR A 28 -34.25 13.53 28.49
CA THR A 28 -33.08 14.23 29.11
C THR A 28 -31.84 14.41 28.23
N LEU A 29 -31.85 13.96 26.97
CA LEU A 29 -30.76 14.19 26.01
C LEU A 29 -31.20 15.22 24.97
N PRO A 30 -30.31 16.14 24.52
CA PRO A 30 -30.61 16.95 23.33
C PRO A 30 -30.99 16.00 22.18
N ASN A 31 -32.00 16.37 21.39
CA ASN A 31 -32.57 15.59 20.28
C ASN A 31 -31.49 15.18 19.24
N VAL A 32 -30.73 14.12 19.52
CA VAL A 32 -29.78 13.56 18.55
C VAL A 32 -30.46 12.44 17.81
N ILE A 33 -30.71 12.70 16.54
CA ILE A 33 -31.38 11.78 15.62
C ILE A 33 -30.32 10.80 15.09
N PRO A 34 -30.55 9.48 15.15
CA PRO A 34 -29.66 8.52 14.52
C PRO A 34 -29.63 8.73 12.99
N PRO A 35 -28.51 8.44 12.33
CA PRO A 35 -28.44 8.49 10.86
C PRO A 35 -29.48 7.60 10.21
N SER A 36 -30.04 8.04 9.07
CA SER A 36 -30.93 7.22 8.26
C SER A 36 -30.20 6.06 7.59
N SER A 37 -30.87 4.93 7.41
CA SER A 37 -30.31 3.80 6.66
C SER A 37 -30.11 4.12 5.18
N PHE A 38 -29.07 3.56 4.57
CA PHE A 38 -28.85 3.67 3.13
C PHE A 38 -29.93 2.91 2.36
N ILE A 39 -30.51 3.54 1.33
CA ILE A 39 -31.50 2.94 0.44
C ILE A 39 -30.81 2.25 -0.74
N THR A 40 -29.73 2.85 -1.26
CA THR A 40 -28.96 2.32 -2.38
C THR A 40 -27.45 2.39 -2.15
N GLU A 41 -26.69 1.63 -2.92
CA GLU A 41 -25.22 1.66 -2.89
C GLU A 41 -24.65 2.97 -3.45
N ASP A 42 -25.30 3.55 -4.47
CA ASP A 42 -24.95 4.87 -5.00
C ASP A 42 -25.12 5.97 -3.93
N GLU A 43 -26.19 5.91 -3.15
CA GLU A 43 -26.38 6.79 -2.00
C GLU A 43 -25.25 6.63 -0.99
N PHE A 44 -24.85 5.39 -0.66
CA PHE A 44 -23.70 5.14 0.21
C PHE A 44 -22.44 5.86 -0.30
N PHE A 45 -22.10 5.71 -1.59
CA PHE A 45 -20.92 6.37 -2.16
C PHE A 45 -21.03 7.90 -2.22
N LYS A 46 -22.24 8.46 -2.26
CA LYS A 46 -22.45 9.91 -2.24
C LYS A 46 -22.36 10.49 -0.83
N THR A 47 -22.86 9.77 0.18
CA THR A 47 -23.10 10.34 1.51
C THR A 47 -22.25 9.75 2.63
N TRP A 48 -21.43 8.72 2.38
CA TRP A 48 -20.63 8.02 3.40
C TRP A 48 -19.92 8.96 4.39
N CYS A 49 -19.23 9.98 3.90
CA CYS A 49 -18.50 10.92 4.77
C CYS A 49 -19.43 11.70 5.72
N SER A 50 -20.59 12.19 5.23
CA SER A 50 -21.59 12.87 6.08
C SER A 50 -22.20 11.89 7.06
N TRP A 51 -22.67 10.75 6.55
CA TRP A 51 -23.32 9.70 7.33
C TRP A 51 -22.43 9.19 8.47
N LYS A 52 -21.14 8.96 8.19
CA LYS A 52 -20.16 8.56 9.20
C LYS A 52 -19.99 9.64 10.27
N ASN A 53 -19.94 10.92 9.90
CA ASN A 53 -19.83 12.02 10.87
C ASN A 53 -21.08 12.14 11.75
N GLU A 54 -22.26 11.93 11.18
CA GLU A 54 -23.52 11.87 11.91
C GLU A 54 -23.51 10.68 12.89
N PHE A 55 -23.10 9.50 12.44
CA PHE A 55 -22.95 8.32 13.30
C PHE A 55 -21.96 8.55 14.44
N LEU A 56 -20.78 9.14 14.17
CA LEU A 56 -19.79 9.43 15.20
C LEU A 56 -20.27 10.47 16.21
N THR A 57 -21.08 11.43 15.77
CA THR A 57 -21.72 12.43 16.64
C THR A 57 -22.79 11.78 17.53
N PHE A 58 -23.65 10.97 16.92
CA PHE A 58 -24.64 10.13 17.62
C PHE A 58 -23.96 9.24 18.68
N LYS A 59 -22.91 8.52 18.30
CA LYS A 59 -22.11 7.69 19.21
C LYS A 59 -21.52 8.48 20.37
N ARG A 60 -20.99 9.68 20.13
CA ARG A 60 -20.38 10.53 21.15
C ARG A 60 -21.39 11.02 22.19
N VAL A 61 -22.57 11.43 21.74
CA VAL A 61 -23.62 11.96 22.64
C VAL A 61 -24.26 10.85 23.47
N LEU A 62 -24.43 9.66 22.89
CA LEU A 62 -24.97 8.50 23.59
C LEU A 62 -23.98 7.79 24.52
N ASN A 63 -22.70 8.14 24.52
CA ASN A 63 -21.64 7.44 25.26
C ASN A 63 -21.70 7.63 26.80
N LYS A 64 -22.90 7.75 27.37
CA LYS A 64 -23.19 7.70 28.80
C LYS A 64 -23.34 6.26 29.31
N GLU A 65 -23.58 5.30 28.42
CA GLU A 65 -23.72 3.88 28.75
C GLU A 65 -22.46 3.13 28.30
N ASN A 66 -21.90 2.25 29.14
CA ASN A 66 -20.68 1.46 28.89
C ASN A 66 -20.83 0.44 27.72
N PHE A 67 -21.03 0.93 26.50
CA PHE A 67 -21.11 0.12 25.30
C PHE A 67 -19.70 -0.32 24.89
N ASN A 68 -19.49 -1.63 24.86
CA ASN A 68 -18.27 -2.20 24.30
C ASN A 68 -18.23 -2.04 22.76
N LYS A 69 -17.08 -2.31 22.16
CA LYS A 69 -16.86 -2.15 20.70
C LYS A 69 -17.83 -2.99 19.86
N GLU A 70 -18.18 -4.19 20.36
CA GLU A 70 -19.10 -5.13 19.73
C GLU A 70 -20.52 -4.58 19.63
N LYS A 71 -21.06 -4.05 20.73
CA LYS A 71 -22.40 -3.43 20.74
C LYS A 71 -22.47 -2.24 19.79
N TRP A 72 -21.42 -1.43 19.75
CA TRP A 72 -21.34 -0.31 18.79
C TRP A 72 -21.27 -0.77 17.34
N GLY A 73 -20.56 -1.86 17.03
CA GLY A 73 -20.52 -2.39 15.66
C GLY A 73 -21.85 -2.99 15.23
N ASN A 74 -22.54 -3.73 16.11
CA ASN A 74 -23.89 -4.20 15.84
C ASN A 74 -24.88 -3.05 15.60
N LEU A 75 -24.79 -1.98 16.39
CA LEU A 75 -25.61 -0.79 16.20
C LEU A 75 -25.30 -0.08 14.88
N LEU A 76 -24.02 0.05 14.52
CA LEU A 76 -23.60 0.58 13.22
C LEU A 76 -24.28 -0.20 12.08
N LEU A 77 -24.13 -1.53 12.04
CA LEU A 77 -24.68 -2.37 10.96
C LEU A 77 -26.21 -2.33 10.90
N ASN A 78 -26.88 -2.21 12.04
CA ASN A 78 -28.34 -2.03 12.09
C ASN A 78 -28.76 -0.68 11.52
N LEU A 79 -28.07 0.40 11.87
CA LEU A 79 -28.37 1.75 11.38
C LEU A 79 -28.10 1.91 9.88
N MET A 80 -27.04 1.28 9.36
CA MET A 80 -26.74 1.31 7.93
C MET A 80 -27.80 0.59 7.08
N GLY A 81 -28.58 -0.32 7.67
CA GLY A 81 -29.64 -1.07 7.00
C GLY A 81 -29.13 -2.14 6.02
N PRO A 82 -30.02 -2.67 5.15
CA PRO A 82 -29.71 -3.78 4.26
C PRO A 82 -28.52 -3.53 3.33
N ILE A 83 -28.37 -2.30 2.82
CA ILE A 83 -27.24 -1.95 1.95
C ILE A 83 -25.91 -2.04 2.69
N GLY A 84 -25.83 -1.48 3.91
CA GLY A 84 -24.62 -1.60 4.73
C GLY A 84 -24.29 -3.04 5.10
N GLN A 85 -25.29 -3.86 5.39
CA GLN A 85 -25.11 -5.28 5.67
C GLN A 85 -24.64 -6.07 4.44
N ASN A 86 -25.16 -5.74 3.25
CA ASN A 86 -24.68 -6.33 2.00
C ASN A 86 -23.20 -5.99 1.75
N ILE A 87 -22.81 -4.73 1.92
CA ILE A 87 -21.40 -4.32 1.81
C ILE A 87 -20.54 -5.06 2.84
N HIS A 88 -20.98 -5.11 4.11
CA HIS A 88 -20.30 -5.82 5.20
C HIS A 88 -20.07 -7.31 4.86
N SER A 89 -21.03 -7.96 4.22
CA SER A 89 -20.91 -9.36 3.81
C SER A 89 -19.74 -9.62 2.85
N THR A 90 -19.26 -8.59 2.14
CA THR A 90 -18.12 -8.68 1.23
C THR A 90 -16.76 -8.59 1.94
N PHE A 91 -16.74 -8.22 3.22
CA PHE A 91 -15.51 -7.99 3.98
C PHE A 91 -14.89 -9.29 4.48
N GLN A 92 -13.56 -9.34 4.43
CA GLN A 92 -12.76 -10.42 5.04
C GLN A 92 -12.23 -9.96 6.40
N PHE A 93 -12.28 -10.84 7.39
CA PHE A 93 -11.86 -10.55 8.77
C PHE A 93 -10.87 -11.59 9.26
N ASN A 94 -9.94 -11.17 10.12
CA ASN A 94 -8.88 -12.05 10.66
C ASN A 94 -9.42 -12.95 11.78
N SER A 95 -10.35 -12.44 12.58
CA SER A 95 -11.03 -13.18 13.64
C SER A 95 -12.54 -12.95 13.63
N LEU A 96 -13.29 -13.80 14.34
CA LEU A 96 -14.74 -13.63 14.49
C LEU A 96 -15.06 -12.33 15.25
N ASN A 97 -14.32 -12.01 16.31
CA ASN A 97 -14.54 -10.80 17.12
C ASN A 97 -14.33 -9.50 16.34
N ASP A 98 -13.61 -9.53 15.21
CA ASP A 98 -13.39 -8.36 14.37
C ASP A 98 -14.65 -7.97 13.58
N LYS A 99 -15.59 -8.91 13.38
CA LYS A 99 -16.78 -8.71 12.55
C LYS A 99 -17.75 -7.70 13.14
N GLU A 100 -17.78 -7.59 14.47
CA GLU A 100 -18.62 -6.65 15.21
C GLU A 100 -17.81 -5.53 15.87
N ASN A 101 -16.49 -5.47 15.66
CA ASN A 101 -15.67 -4.41 16.24
C ASN A 101 -15.86 -3.09 15.48
N ILE A 102 -16.47 -2.10 16.13
CA ILE A 102 -16.79 -0.81 15.51
C ILE A 102 -15.59 -0.12 14.84
N ASP A 103 -14.41 -0.17 15.43
CA ASP A 103 -13.23 0.53 14.90
C ASP A 103 -12.77 -0.14 13.58
N ILE A 104 -12.81 -1.48 13.55
CA ILE A 104 -12.46 -2.27 12.37
C ILE A 104 -13.51 -2.10 11.27
N LEU A 105 -14.79 -2.07 11.64
CA LEU A 105 -15.89 -1.88 10.69
C LEU A 105 -15.80 -0.50 10.01
N LEU A 106 -15.64 0.57 10.78
CA LEU A 106 -15.47 1.91 10.22
C LEU A 106 -14.26 1.97 9.27
N GLN A 107 -13.14 1.34 9.64
CA GLN A 107 -11.96 1.26 8.77
C GLN A 107 -12.25 0.51 7.46
N LYS A 108 -12.99 -0.60 7.50
CA LYS A 108 -13.33 -1.37 6.29
C LYS A 108 -14.32 -0.64 5.39
N PHE A 109 -15.31 0.05 5.96
CA PHE A 109 -16.21 0.89 5.18
C PHE A 109 -15.49 2.11 4.58
N ASP A 110 -14.54 2.71 5.30
CA ASP A 110 -13.68 3.75 4.73
C ASP A 110 -12.89 3.22 3.53
N GLU A 111 -12.26 2.05 3.65
CA GLU A 111 -11.55 1.42 2.52
C GLU A 111 -12.49 1.15 1.35
N TYR A 112 -13.67 0.58 1.63
CA TYR A 112 -14.68 0.29 0.61
C TYR A 112 -15.15 1.55 -0.12
N TYR A 113 -15.38 2.64 0.61
CA TYR A 113 -15.70 3.95 0.04
C TYR A 113 -14.55 4.52 -0.80
N ILE A 114 -13.32 4.53 -0.26
CA ILE A 114 -12.14 5.11 -0.92
C ILE A 114 -11.88 4.42 -2.26
N PHE A 115 -11.97 3.10 -2.29
CA PHE A 115 -11.66 2.29 -3.48
C PHE A 115 -12.89 1.85 -4.27
N SER A 116 -14.09 2.36 -3.96
CA SER A 116 -15.34 1.96 -4.62
C SER A 116 -15.53 0.44 -4.68
N GLY A 117 -15.20 -0.26 -3.59
CA GLY A 117 -15.27 -1.72 -3.51
C GLY A 117 -14.26 -2.48 -4.38
N ARG A 118 -13.32 -1.80 -5.03
CA ARG A 118 -12.35 -2.40 -5.95
C ARG A 118 -11.43 -3.38 -5.22
N LYS A 119 -11.37 -4.60 -5.76
CA LYS A 119 -10.48 -5.68 -5.34
C LYS A 119 -9.71 -6.19 -6.54
N LYS A 120 -8.47 -6.64 -6.33
CA LYS A 120 -7.69 -7.26 -7.39
C LYS A 120 -8.33 -8.58 -7.86
N LEU A 121 -8.45 -8.76 -9.18
CA LEU A 121 -8.88 -10.04 -9.76
C LEU A 121 -7.70 -11.03 -9.91
N PRO A 122 -7.95 -12.37 -9.88
CA PRO A 122 -6.88 -13.38 -9.87
C PRO A 122 -5.88 -13.31 -11.04
N LEU A 123 -6.35 -13.01 -12.25
CA LEU A 123 -5.52 -12.98 -13.47
C LEU A 123 -5.27 -11.57 -14.02
N GLU A 124 -5.71 -10.56 -13.28
CA GLU A 124 -5.56 -9.18 -13.68
C GLU A 124 -4.11 -8.71 -13.63
N ASN A 125 -3.73 -7.85 -14.57
CA ASN A 125 -2.44 -7.18 -14.60
C ASN A 125 -2.31 -6.21 -13.41
N ILE A 126 -1.29 -6.40 -12.57
CA ILE A 126 -1.07 -5.58 -11.37
C ILE A 126 -0.89 -4.09 -11.69
N TYR A 127 -0.29 -3.76 -12.83
CA TYR A 127 -0.11 -2.35 -13.19
C TYR A 127 -1.43 -1.69 -13.58
N GLU A 128 -2.31 -2.42 -14.27
CA GLU A 128 -3.66 -1.94 -14.61
C GLU A 128 -4.48 -1.76 -13.34
N TYR A 129 -4.45 -2.75 -12.44
CA TYR A 129 -5.09 -2.66 -11.13
C TYR A 129 -4.67 -1.41 -10.36
N ILE A 130 -3.36 -1.16 -10.25
CA ILE A 130 -2.85 0.01 -9.52
C ILE A 130 -3.25 1.31 -10.20
N ASN A 131 -3.22 1.37 -11.54
CA ASN A 131 -3.67 2.55 -12.28
C ASN A 131 -5.15 2.84 -12.02
N ASP A 132 -6.00 1.81 -11.95
CA ASP A 132 -7.42 1.96 -11.59
C ASP A 132 -7.58 2.54 -10.18
N LEU A 133 -6.82 2.03 -9.19
CA LEU A 133 -6.85 2.58 -7.83
C LEU A 133 -6.42 4.06 -7.81
N GLN A 134 -5.40 4.42 -8.59
CA GLN A 134 -4.96 5.82 -8.74
C GLN A 134 -6.05 6.69 -9.37
N PHE A 135 -6.75 6.17 -10.38
CA PHE A 135 -7.85 6.88 -11.04
C PHE A 135 -9.00 7.14 -10.06
N ILE A 136 -9.42 6.13 -9.30
CA ILE A 136 -10.51 6.24 -8.31
C ILE A 136 -10.18 7.29 -7.23
N ILE A 137 -8.96 7.28 -6.70
CA ILE A 137 -8.54 8.26 -5.68
C ILE A 137 -8.54 9.68 -6.25
N LYS A 138 -8.03 9.86 -7.47
CA LYS A 138 -7.99 11.16 -8.16
C LYS A 138 -9.38 11.70 -8.45
N GLU A 139 -10.29 10.85 -8.92
CA GLU A 139 -11.68 11.23 -9.18
C GLU A 139 -12.37 11.75 -7.92
N LYS A 140 -12.05 11.18 -6.75
CA LYS A 140 -12.59 11.60 -5.45
C LYS A 140 -11.84 12.78 -4.81
N ASN A 141 -10.77 13.30 -5.44
CA ASN A 141 -9.90 14.35 -4.88
C ASN A 141 -9.38 14.03 -3.46
N ILE A 142 -8.98 12.78 -3.22
CA ILE A 142 -8.47 12.33 -1.92
C ILE A 142 -6.94 12.50 -1.88
N ASP A 143 -6.43 13.17 -0.86
CA ASP A 143 -4.98 13.32 -0.61
C ASP A 143 -4.32 12.01 -0.16
N ASN A 144 -2.99 12.00 -0.10
CA ASN A 144 -2.19 10.85 0.37
C ASN A 144 -2.35 9.57 -0.49
N GLU A 145 -2.55 9.73 -1.80
CA GLU A 145 -2.72 8.65 -2.79
C GLU A 145 -1.77 7.46 -2.56
N GLN A 146 -0.47 7.75 -2.44
CA GLN A 146 0.57 6.72 -2.31
C GLN A 146 0.40 5.87 -1.04
N GLU A 147 0.07 6.49 0.10
CA GLU A 147 -0.11 5.78 1.37
C GLU A 147 -1.40 4.94 1.38
N LEU A 148 -2.47 5.45 0.77
CA LEU A 148 -3.73 4.70 0.63
C LEU A 148 -3.55 3.45 -0.23
N ILE A 149 -2.94 3.60 -1.42
CA ILE A 149 -2.67 2.46 -2.31
C ILE A 149 -1.73 1.48 -1.63
N ARG A 150 -0.72 1.96 -0.91
CA ARG A 150 0.19 1.10 -0.14
C ARG A 150 -0.54 0.24 0.88
N LYS A 151 -1.45 0.84 1.68
CA LYS A 151 -2.27 0.11 2.64
C LYS A 151 -3.21 -0.89 1.96
N LYS A 152 -3.79 -0.50 0.82
CA LYS A 152 -4.64 -1.39 0.00
C LYS A 152 -3.88 -2.62 -0.48
N ILE A 153 -2.69 -2.43 -1.02
CA ILE A 153 -1.83 -3.54 -1.46
C ILE A 153 -1.45 -4.42 -0.27
N LEU A 154 -1.05 -3.82 0.87
CA LEU A 154 -0.71 -4.57 2.09
C LEU A 154 -1.82 -5.50 2.55
N ALA A 155 -3.09 -5.08 2.43
CA ALA A 155 -4.24 -5.88 2.81
C ALA A 155 -4.51 -7.07 1.85
N GLU A 156 -3.98 -7.03 0.62
CA GLU A 156 -4.27 -8.02 -0.43
C GLU A 156 -3.10 -8.96 -0.75
N ILE A 157 -1.89 -8.65 -0.29
CA ILE A 157 -0.72 -9.50 -0.51
C ILE A 157 -0.52 -10.51 0.62
N ASN A 158 0.04 -11.66 0.28
CA ASN A 158 0.65 -12.55 1.27
C ASN A 158 2.09 -12.10 1.55
N GLU A 159 2.37 -11.69 2.79
CA GLU A 159 3.68 -11.17 3.21
C GLU A 159 4.83 -12.14 2.89
N HIS A 160 4.68 -13.42 3.24
CA HIS A 160 5.72 -14.43 3.02
C HIS A 160 6.05 -14.59 1.53
N GLN A 161 5.03 -14.67 0.68
CA GLN A 161 5.22 -14.82 -0.77
C GLN A 161 5.81 -13.56 -1.40
N PHE A 162 5.36 -12.37 -0.96
CA PHE A 162 5.94 -11.10 -1.39
C PHE A 162 7.42 -11.00 -1.00
N ASN A 163 7.77 -11.35 0.24
CA ASN A 163 9.15 -11.35 0.73
C ASN A 163 10.06 -12.28 -0.09
N ASN A 164 9.57 -13.47 -0.44
CA ASN A 164 10.30 -14.42 -1.30
C ASN A 164 10.50 -13.89 -2.72
N ALA A 165 9.51 -13.20 -3.28
CA ALA A 165 9.64 -12.56 -4.59
C ALA A 165 10.63 -11.38 -4.55
N ALA A 166 10.58 -10.55 -3.51
CA ALA A 166 11.48 -9.41 -3.32
C ALA A 166 12.95 -9.86 -3.25
N LYS A 167 13.23 -10.95 -2.51
CA LYS A 167 14.57 -11.53 -2.37
C LYS A 167 15.22 -11.95 -3.69
N ARG A 168 14.44 -12.17 -4.75
CA ARG A 168 14.97 -12.47 -6.10
C ARG A 168 15.69 -11.28 -6.73
N VAL A 169 15.26 -10.06 -6.40
CA VAL A 169 15.84 -8.82 -6.95
C VAL A 169 16.60 -7.99 -5.92
N ILE A 170 16.33 -8.23 -4.62
CA ILE A 170 16.97 -7.59 -3.47
C ILE A 170 17.31 -8.68 -2.44
N PRO A 171 18.46 -9.37 -2.52
CA PRO A 171 18.75 -10.53 -1.68
C PRO A 171 18.67 -10.30 -0.16
N THR A 172 18.96 -9.08 0.29
CA THR A 172 18.94 -8.69 1.70
C THR A 172 17.58 -8.15 2.17
N PHE A 173 16.54 -8.22 1.34
CA PHE A 173 15.23 -7.63 1.65
C PHE A 173 14.60 -8.27 2.87
N THR A 174 14.11 -7.43 3.78
CA THR A 174 13.31 -7.81 4.94
C THR A 174 12.00 -7.04 4.94
N PHE A 175 10.86 -7.75 4.83
CA PHE A 175 9.56 -7.12 4.68
C PHE A 175 9.25 -6.06 5.75
N SER A 176 9.44 -6.39 7.03
CA SER A 176 9.14 -5.51 8.17
C SER A 176 9.86 -4.16 8.16
N SER A 177 11.06 -4.09 7.59
CA SER A 177 11.90 -2.89 7.62
C SER A 177 12.06 -2.21 6.26
N ASP A 178 11.94 -2.95 5.16
CA ASP A 178 12.24 -2.47 3.81
C ASP A 178 11.02 -2.19 2.97
N PHE A 179 9.85 -2.80 3.26
CA PHE A 179 8.65 -2.61 2.46
C PHE A 179 8.38 -1.11 2.29
N ASN A 180 8.29 -0.36 3.40
CA ASN A 180 8.00 1.08 3.44
C ASN A 180 8.97 1.99 2.67
N LYS A 181 10.13 1.47 2.23
CA LYS A 181 11.11 2.22 1.44
C LYS A 181 10.87 2.10 -0.07
N LEU A 182 10.01 1.16 -0.48
CA LEU A 182 9.68 0.90 -1.88
C LEU A 182 8.62 1.88 -2.39
N THR A 183 8.78 2.31 -3.64
CA THR A 183 7.75 3.01 -4.41
C THR A 183 6.61 2.07 -4.81
N ILE A 184 5.45 2.63 -5.20
CA ILE A 184 4.31 1.81 -5.67
C ILE A 184 4.66 0.99 -6.90
N LYS A 185 5.43 1.50 -7.87
CA LYS A 185 5.84 0.70 -9.05
C LYS A 185 6.83 -0.40 -8.69
N GLU A 186 7.70 -0.17 -7.73
CA GLU A 186 8.59 -1.21 -7.20
C GLU A 186 7.80 -2.33 -6.50
N ILE A 187 6.80 -1.96 -5.70
CA ILE A 187 5.86 -2.91 -5.07
C ILE A 187 5.10 -3.68 -6.15
N ALA A 188 4.56 -3.00 -7.16
CA ALA A 188 3.87 -3.61 -8.29
C ALA A 188 4.72 -4.65 -9.02
N PHE A 189 5.99 -4.31 -9.24
CA PHE A 189 6.95 -5.20 -9.88
C PHE A 189 7.23 -6.45 -9.04
N ILE A 190 7.44 -6.29 -7.73
CA ILE A 190 7.65 -7.44 -6.83
C ILE A 190 6.38 -8.28 -6.74
N TRP A 191 5.20 -7.66 -6.65
CA TRP A 191 3.93 -8.38 -6.63
C TRP A 191 3.74 -9.19 -7.93
N LYS A 192 4.16 -8.66 -9.08
CA LYS A 192 4.14 -9.43 -10.33
C LYS A 192 5.05 -10.64 -10.27
N LEU A 193 6.27 -10.47 -9.77
CA LEU A 193 7.19 -11.61 -9.57
C LEU A 193 6.63 -12.62 -8.58
N TYR A 194 5.87 -12.18 -7.58
CA TYR A 194 5.16 -13.04 -6.64
C TYR A 194 4.13 -13.91 -7.38
N ILE A 195 3.24 -13.34 -8.20
CA ILE A 195 2.26 -14.15 -8.96
C ILE A 195 2.97 -15.10 -9.94
N ASP A 196 3.99 -14.60 -10.64
CA ASP A 196 4.78 -15.38 -11.59
C ASP A 196 5.60 -16.49 -10.89
N SER A 197 5.91 -16.35 -9.59
CA SER A 197 6.74 -17.31 -8.84
C SER A 197 6.07 -18.63 -8.50
N ASN A 198 4.73 -18.68 -8.55
CA ASN A 198 3.98 -19.95 -8.53
C ASN A 198 4.21 -20.75 -9.83
N SER A 199 4.73 -20.11 -10.87
CA SER A 199 5.38 -20.82 -11.97
C SER A 199 6.86 -21.01 -11.62
N SER A 200 7.31 -22.26 -11.63
CA SER A 200 8.72 -22.67 -11.49
C SER A 200 9.69 -21.76 -12.27
N LYS A 201 10.98 -21.73 -11.88
CA LYS A 201 12.04 -20.97 -12.58
C LYS A 201 12.03 -21.30 -14.08
N SER A 202 11.44 -20.41 -14.87
CA SER A 202 11.36 -20.56 -16.32
C SER A 202 12.78 -20.49 -16.90
N CYS A 203 13.18 -21.48 -17.68
CA CYS A 203 14.49 -21.49 -18.33
C CYS A 203 14.67 -20.26 -19.22
N THR A 204 15.86 -19.65 -19.19
CA THR A 204 16.17 -18.45 -19.98
C THR A 204 16.21 -18.70 -21.49
N ARG A 205 16.30 -19.96 -21.92
CA ARG A 205 16.38 -20.34 -23.34
C ARG A 205 15.01 -20.67 -23.94
N CYS A 206 14.18 -21.45 -23.24
CA CYS A 206 12.87 -21.86 -23.75
C CYS A 206 11.68 -21.17 -23.07
N GLY A 207 11.88 -20.63 -21.86
CA GLY A 207 10.82 -20.00 -21.08
C GLY A 207 9.88 -20.97 -20.36
N SER A 208 10.20 -22.25 -20.34
CA SER A 208 9.44 -23.32 -19.68
C SER A 208 10.25 -23.95 -18.54
N ASN A 209 9.57 -24.74 -17.73
CA ASN A 209 10.18 -25.48 -16.62
C ASN A 209 10.61 -26.86 -17.08
N HIS A 210 11.85 -27.24 -16.80
CA HIS A 210 12.41 -28.54 -17.14
C HIS A 210 13.59 -28.86 -16.22
N VAL A 211 13.94 -30.14 -16.12
CA VAL A 211 15.16 -30.59 -15.44
C VAL A 211 16.41 -30.08 -16.16
N SER A 212 17.52 -29.96 -15.42
CA SER A 212 18.80 -29.49 -15.98
C SER A 212 19.21 -30.30 -17.23
N ASN A 213 19.82 -29.63 -18.21
CA ASN A 213 20.28 -30.18 -19.50
C ASN A 213 19.22 -30.77 -20.46
N LYS A 214 17.93 -30.85 -20.09
CA LYS A 214 16.85 -31.29 -20.98
C LYS A 214 16.04 -30.11 -21.54
N CYS A 215 16.73 -29.06 -21.98
CA CYS A 215 16.05 -27.88 -22.49
C CYS A 215 15.39 -28.17 -23.85
N PRO A 216 14.06 -27.98 -24.02
CA PRO A 216 13.38 -28.21 -25.30
C PRO A 216 13.89 -27.37 -26.46
N SER A 217 14.59 -26.28 -26.18
CA SER A 217 15.18 -25.44 -27.22
C SER A 217 16.55 -25.92 -27.70
N LEU A 218 17.15 -26.94 -27.07
CA LEU A 218 18.44 -27.49 -27.48
C LEU A 218 18.36 -28.02 -28.92
N GLY A 219 19.32 -27.63 -29.77
CA GLY A 219 19.34 -28.01 -31.19
C GLY A 219 18.27 -27.35 -32.06
N LYS A 220 17.47 -26.42 -31.52
CA LYS A 220 16.49 -25.66 -32.30
C LYS A 220 17.05 -24.29 -32.71
N GLN A 221 16.91 -23.94 -33.98
CA GLN A 221 17.28 -22.63 -34.49
C GLN A 221 16.12 -21.64 -34.31
N CYS A 222 16.44 -20.44 -33.85
CA CYS A 222 15.45 -19.39 -33.63
C CYS A 222 15.11 -18.67 -34.93
N ILE A 223 13.83 -18.67 -35.30
CA ILE A 223 13.31 -17.99 -36.50
C ILE A 223 13.51 -16.45 -36.50
N LYS A 224 13.83 -15.83 -35.36
CA LYS A 224 13.98 -14.36 -35.26
C LYS A 224 15.41 -13.88 -35.43
N CYS A 225 16.39 -14.70 -35.07
CA CYS A 225 17.79 -14.27 -35.09
C CYS A 225 18.74 -15.28 -35.72
N ASN A 226 18.23 -16.43 -36.17
CA ASN A 226 18.98 -17.54 -36.75
C ASN A 226 20.04 -18.16 -35.83
N GLU A 227 20.06 -17.78 -34.55
CA GLU A 227 20.90 -18.40 -33.53
C GLU A 227 20.23 -19.64 -32.93
N TRP A 228 21.03 -20.54 -32.39
CA TRP A 228 20.58 -21.83 -31.90
C TRP A 228 20.18 -21.80 -30.42
N ASN A 229 19.61 -22.91 -29.96
CA ASN A 229 19.44 -23.28 -28.57
C ASN A 229 18.45 -22.44 -27.75
N HIS A 230 17.57 -21.64 -28.38
CA HIS A 230 16.54 -20.86 -27.68
C HIS A 230 15.27 -20.69 -28.54
N PHE A 231 14.15 -20.38 -27.87
CA PHE A 231 12.88 -20.11 -28.55
C PHE A 231 12.67 -18.62 -28.84
N PRO A 232 11.87 -18.25 -29.87
CA PRO A 232 11.60 -16.85 -30.24
C PRO A 232 11.01 -15.96 -29.13
N LYS A 233 10.40 -16.58 -28.10
CA LYS A 233 9.89 -15.89 -26.89
C LYS A 233 11.02 -15.39 -25.97
N ARG A 234 12.18 -16.04 -26.01
CA ARG A 234 13.38 -15.76 -25.21
C ARG A 234 14.57 -15.38 -26.10
N CYS A 235 14.31 -14.83 -27.28
CA CYS A 235 15.37 -14.41 -28.19
C CYS A 235 16.15 -13.24 -27.59
N PRO A 236 17.49 -13.31 -27.49
CA PRO A 236 18.29 -12.21 -26.92
C PRO A 236 18.11 -10.87 -27.64
N LYS A 237 17.71 -10.88 -28.92
CA LYS A 237 17.41 -9.65 -29.68
C LYS A 237 16.14 -8.93 -29.21
N ASN A 238 15.20 -9.62 -28.55
CA ASN A 238 13.91 -9.04 -28.15
C ASN A 238 13.54 -9.25 -26.68
N PHE A 239 14.36 -9.98 -25.92
CA PHE A 239 14.12 -10.33 -24.53
C PHE A 239 15.36 -10.03 -23.70
N ILE A 240 15.18 -9.28 -22.62
CA ILE A 240 16.22 -8.87 -21.69
C ILE A 240 16.09 -9.73 -20.44
N THR A 241 17.18 -10.39 -20.04
CA THR A 241 17.29 -11.08 -18.75
C THR A 241 18.08 -10.24 -17.76
N ASN A 242 17.69 -10.26 -16.48
CA ASN A 242 18.33 -9.50 -15.39
C ASN A 242 18.64 -8.04 -15.78
N CYS A 243 17.62 -7.31 -16.22
CA CYS A 243 17.76 -5.96 -16.73
C CYS A 243 18.52 -5.03 -15.76
N HIS A 244 19.45 -4.23 -16.29
CA HIS A 244 20.25 -3.30 -15.48
C HIS A 244 19.44 -2.20 -14.78
N TYR A 245 18.22 -1.94 -15.23
CA TYR A 245 17.35 -0.88 -14.71
C TYR A 245 16.35 -1.37 -13.66
N CYS A 246 15.74 -2.54 -13.85
CA CYS A 246 14.75 -3.11 -12.92
C CYS A 246 15.20 -4.39 -12.21
N GLY A 247 16.17 -5.12 -12.75
CA GLY A 247 16.61 -6.44 -12.25
C GLY A 247 15.74 -7.62 -12.67
N GLY A 248 14.63 -7.37 -13.37
CA GLY A 248 13.76 -8.41 -13.89
C GLY A 248 14.07 -8.84 -15.31
N ASP A 249 13.33 -9.86 -15.73
CA ASP A 249 13.27 -10.36 -17.10
C ASP A 249 12.06 -9.75 -17.82
N HIS A 250 12.26 -9.16 -19.00
CA HIS A 250 11.17 -8.56 -19.77
C HIS A 250 11.49 -8.45 -21.27
N ARG A 251 10.47 -8.19 -22.08
CA ARG A 251 10.66 -7.87 -23.51
C ARG A 251 11.31 -6.51 -23.69
N TYR A 252 12.02 -6.33 -24.79
CA TYR A 252 12.59 -5.04 -25.18
C TYR A 252 11.51 -3.93 -25.15
N LYS A 253 11.90 -2.71 -24.74
CA LYS A 253 11.04 -1.53 -24.51
C LYS A 253 9.95 -1.65 -23.42
N ASN A 254 9.81 -2.80 -22.76
CA ASN A 254 8.79 -3.00 -21.72
C ASN A 254 9.42 -3.02 -20.31
N CYS A 255 10.42 -2.17 -20.06
CA CYS A 255 11.08 -2.13 -18.75
C CYS A 255 10.13 -1.55 -17.71
N PRO A 256 9.82 -2.26 -16.61
CA PRO A 256 8.94 -1.76 -15.55
C PRO A 256 9.47 -0.52 -14.82
N ALA A 257 10.78 -0.30 -14.85
CA ALA A 257 11.41 0.88 -14.25
C ALA A 257 11.39 2.11 -15.17
N TYR A 258 10.80 2.02 -16.36
CA TYR A 258 10.72 3.15 -17.28
C TYR A 258 9.88 4.29 -16.66
N ASN A 259 10.35 5.52 -16.82
CA ASN A 259 9.82 6.74 -16.20
C ASN A 259 9.73 6.73 -14.66
N GLU A 260 10.41 5.80 -13.99
CA GLU A 260 10.53 5.83 -12.53
C GLU A 260 11.63 6.77 -12.09
N ILE A 261 11.32 7.60 -11.09
CA ILE A 261 12.29 8.45 -10.41
C ILE A 261 12.90 7.65 -9.26
N CYS A 262 14.21 7.43 -9.32
CA CYS A 262 14.91 6.70 -8.29
C CYS A 262 14.93 7.48 -6.96
N THR A 263 14.34 6.90 -5.91
CA THR A 263 14.34 7.47 -4.54
C THR A 263 15.75 7.69 -3.97
N LYS A 264 16.76 6.99 -4.49
CA LYS A 264 18.16 7.12 -4.03
C LYS A 264 18.97 8.18 -4.76
N CYS A 265 18.63 8.56 -5.99
CA CYS A 265 19.46 9.51 -6.75
C CYS A 265 18.70 10.53 -7.59
N GLN A 266 17.37 10.48 -7.56
CA GLN A 266 16.45 11.37 -8.26
C GLN A 266 16.61 11.37 -9.79
N LYS A 267 17.30 10.38 -10.36
CA LYS A 267 17.39 10.16 -11.81
C LYS A 267 16.33 9.15 -12.28
N LEU A 268 15.95 9.26 -13.54
CA LEU A 268 14.92 8.45 -14.17
C LEU A 268 15.38 7.02 -14.54
N HIS A 269 14.40 6.20 -14.91
CA HIS A 269 14.52 4.92 -15.63
C HIS A 269 15.11 3.75 -14.86
N HIS A 270 15.21 3.77 -13.53
CA HIS A 270 15.68 2.62 -12.77
C HIS A 270 15.06 2.53 -11.38
N PHE A 271 14.92 1.30 -10.88
CA PHE A 271 14.52 1.05 -9.51
C PHE A 271 15.66 1.35 -8.54
N SER A 272 15.30 1.68 -7.30
CA SER A 272 16.22 2.09 -6.24
C SER A 272 17.27 1.02 -5.93
N TRP A 273 16.96 -0.27 -6.05
CA TRP A 273 17.92 -1.36 -5.85
C TRP A 273 18.92 -1.55 -6.99
N LYS A 274 18.66 -0.99 -8.18
CA LYS A 274 19.62 -0.96 -9.30
C LYS A 274 20.39 0.36 -9.40
N CYS A 275 20.16 1.29 -8.47
CA CYS A 275 20.87 2.57 -8.43
C CYS A 275 22.38 2.36 -8.22
N LYS A 276 23.18 2.86 -9.17
CA LYS A 276 24.65 2.81 -9.13
C LYS A 276 25.28 4.10 -8.61
N SER A 277 24.48 5.04 -8.13
CA SER A 277 24.97 6.32 -7.64
C SER A 277 25.79 6.12 -6.37
N LYS A 278 27.04 6.58 -6.38
CA LYS A 278 27.92 6.53 -5.20
C LYS A 278 27.37 7.48 -4.12
N LYS A 279 27.56 7.15 -2.85
CA LYS A 279 27.26 8.03 -1.71
C LYS A 279 28.55 8.68 -1.21
N ILE A 280 28.50 9.96 -0.88
CA ILE A 280 29.51 10.66 -0.09
C ILE A 280 29.09 10.52 1.36
N LEU A 281 29.94 9.92 2.18
CA LEU A 281 29.78 9.91 3.64
C LEU A 281 30.38 11.21 4.19
N GLN A 282 29.71 11.82 5.16
CA GLN A 282 30.19 13.02 5.86
C GLN A 282 30.79 14.08 4.92
N CYS A 283 30.00 14.58 3.98
CA CYS A 283 30.46 15.49 2.95
C CYS A 283 31.25 16.68 3.53
N ASN A 284 32.42 16.96 2.95
CA ASN A 284 33.29 18.06 3.41
C ASN A 284 32.61 19.44 3.36
N TYR A 285 31.52 19.61 2.61
CA TYR A 285 30.82 20.88 2.46
C TYR A 285 29.63 21.04 3.42
N CYS A 286 28.91 19.97 3.72
CA CYS A 286 27.70 20.02 4.54
C CYS A 286 27.70 19.11 5.78
N GLY A 287 28.71 18.25 5.93
CA GLY A 287 28.81 17.26 7.00
C GLY A 287 27.85 16.07 6.90
N LEU A 288 26.87 16.10 6.00
CA LEU A 288 25.86 15.07 5.84
C LEU A 288 26.26 14.00 4.81
N THR A 289 25.64 12.84 4.91
CA THR A 289 25.73 11.78 3.90
C THR A 289 24.71 12.03 2.78
N HIS A 290 25.15 12.13 1.54
CA HIS A 290 24.29 12.32 0.37
C HIS A 290 24.88 11.67 -0.89
N ILE A 291 24.17 11.66 -2.02
CA ILE A 291 24.69 11.13 -3.29
C ILE A 291 25.92 11.92 -3.72
N ALA A 292 26.89 11.27 -4.39
CA ALA A 292 28.07 11.88 -5.00
C ALA A 292 27.71 12.79 -6.20
N SER A 293 26.95 13.83 -5.92
CA SER A 293 26.53 14.88 -6.82
C SER A 293 26.43 16.18 -6.04
N ARG A 294 27.02 17.24 -6.59
CA ARG A 294 26.97 18.58 -5.99
C ARG A 294 25.55 19.11 -5.85
N SER A 295 24.62 18.69 -6.72
CA SER A 295 23.21 19.08 -6.68
C SER A 295 22.46 18.58 -5.46
N HIS A 296 22.92 17.50 -4.82
CA HIS A 296 22.28 16.89 -3.66
C HIS A 296 22.93 17.30 -2.33
N CYS A 297 23.96 18.14 -2.39
CA CYS A 297 24.57 18.69 -1.19
C CYS A 297 23.72 19.86 -0.68
N THR A 298 23.21 19.75 0.54
CA THR A 298 22.41 20.81 1.20
C THR A 298 23.17 22.14 1.27
N ALA A 299 24.50 22.10 1.30
CA ALA A 299 25.32 23.30 1.28
C ALA A 299 25.52 23.93 -0.10
N LYS A 300 24.85 23.46 -1.17
CA LYS A 300 25.02 24.01 -2.53
C LYS A 300 24.81 25.51 -2.63
N ASN A 301 23.69 25.98 -2.12
CA ASN A 301 23.30 27.38 -2.23
C ASN A 301 23.46 28.11 -0.89
N ILE A 302 24.23 27.56 0.05
CA ILE A 302 24.46 28.18 1.36
C ILE A 302 25.67 29.11 1.24
N ILE A 303 25.49 30.36 1.67
CA ILE A 303 26.58 31.32 1.83
C ILE A 303 27.16 31.15 3.24
N CYS A 304 28.46 30.90 3.33
CA CYS A 304 29.14 30.71 4.60
C CYS A 304 29.26 32.04 5.36
N ASN A 305 28.90 32.06 6.65
CA ASN A 305 29.02 33.27 7.46
C ASN A 305 30.48 33.66 7.77
N ASN A 306 31.38 32.68 7.84
CA ASN A 306 32.77 32.87 8.24
C ASN A 306 33.64 33.46 7.11
N CYS A 307 33.37 33.06 5.86
CA CYS A 307 34.20 33.51 4.72
C CYS A 307 33.41 34.19 3.59
N LYS A 308 32.09 34.33 3.75
CA LYS A 308 31.17 34.93 2.78
C LYS A 308 31.18 34.29 1.39
N THR A 309 31.73 33.08 1.24
CA THR A 309 31.67 32.32 -0.02
C THR A 309 30.56 31.28 0.00
N MET A 310 29.99 31.00 -1.17
CA MET A 310 28.93 30.02 -1.34
C MET A 310 29.48 28.59 -1.41
N GLY A 311 28.70 27.63 -0.94
CA GLY A 311 28.90 26.22 -1.26
C GLY A 311 29.31 25.33 -0.10
N HIS A 312 29.32 25.83 1.13
CA HIS A 312 29.57 25.05 2.35
C HIS A 312 28.88 25.70 3.55
N ILE A 313 28.64 24.91 4.61
CA ILE A 313 28.15 25.42 5.88
C ILE A 313 29.31 26.00 6.71
N SER A 314 29.01 26.97 7.58
CA SER A 314 30.02 27.65 8.42
C SER A 314 30.85 26.68 9.29
N SER A 315 30.25 25.60 9.79
CA SER A 315 30.95 24.57 10.57
C SER A 315 31.95 23.72 9.77
N LYS A 316 31.91 23.81 8.44
CA LYS A 316 32.84 23.16 7.51
C LYS A 316 33.70 24.18 6.75
N CYS A 317 33.77 25.42 7.24
CA CYS A 317 34.60 26.46 6.65
C CYS A 317 36.07 26.24 6.99
N ASN A 318 36.90 26.10 5.96
CA ASN A 318 38.35 25.93 6.13
C ASN A 318 39.11 27.26 6.29
N LYS A 319 38.44 28.41 6.11
CA LYS A 319 39.03 29.72 6.44
C LYS A 319 38.83 30.00 7.92
N LYS A 320 39.93 30.29 8.64
CA LYS A 320 39.88 30.75 10.04
C LYS A 320 38.98 31.98 10.12
N SER A 321 38.07 32.05 11.09
CA SER A 321 37.28 33.26 11.30
C SER A 321 38.24 34.39 11.64
N ASN A 322 38.29 35.42 10.81
CA ASN A 322 38.89 36.68 11.21
C ASN A 322 37.95 37.28 12.27
N ASN A 323 38.14 36.91 13.52
CA ASN A 323 37.59 37.66 14.65
C ASN A 323 38.29 39.02 14.62
N TYR A 324 37.71 39.98 13.89
CA TYR A 324 37.96 41.39 14.17
C TYR A 324 37.36 41.66 15.55
N ASN A 325 38.19 41.54 16.58
CA ASN A 325 37.93 42.09 17.89
C ASN A 325 37.68 43.59 17.70
N HIS A 326 36.43 44.02 17.84
CA HIS A 326 36.13 45.40 18.20
C HIS A 326 36.67 45.62 19.61
N LYS A 327 37.88 46.19 19.69
CA LYS A 327 38.33 46.92 20.86
C LYS A 327 37.49 48.19 20.93
N ASN A 328 36.67 48.29 21.98
CA ASN A 328 36.32 49.58 22.57
C ASN A 328 37.33 49.85 23.67
#